data_AF-D0W7N7-F1
#
_entry.id   AF-D0W7N7-F1
#
_cell.length_a   1.000
_cell.length_b   1.000
_cell.length_c   1.000
_cell.angle_alpha   90.00
_cell.angle_beta   90.00
_cell.angle_gamma   90.00
#
_symmetry.space_group_name_H-M   'P 1'
#
loop_
_entity.id
_entity.type
_entity.pdbx_description
1 polymer ?
#
loop_
_entity_poly.entity_id
_entity_poly.type
_entity_poly.pdbx_seq_one_letter_code
_entity_poly.pdbx_strand_id
1 'polypeptide(L)'
;MEINQMGAINFNIRMDESLKERAFPVIESYGMTPAQAVKLFFNQIAATQTIPLSFEHNARIPNIATRRAIEEAEADWKAGRLKAYSSLEEMEKDIQEFEE
;
A
#
# COMPACT_ATOMS: atom_id res chain seq x y z
N MET A 1 2.90 -20.88 29.37
CA MET A 1 1.90 -20.84 28.28
C MET A 1 1.29 -19.47 28.34
N GLU A 2 1.84 -18.52 27.58
CA GLU A 2 1.31 -17.16 27.54
C GLU A 2 -0.04 -17.19 26.84
N ILE A 3 -1.09 -16.90 27.59
CA ILE A 3 -2.40 -16.66 27.03
C ILE A 3 -2.30 -15.27 26.42
N ASN A 4 -2.08 -15.20 25.11
CA ASN A 4 -2.15 -13.95 24.36
C ASN A 4 -3.56 -13.39 24.55
N GLN A 5 -3.73 -12.45 25.49
CA GLN A 5 -4.97 -11.73 25.63
C GLN A 5 -5.15 -10.94 24.34
N MET A 6 -6.01 -11.41 23.44
CA MET A 6 -6.51 -10.63 22.32
C MET A 6 -7.37 -9.51 22.90
N GLY A 7 -6.72 -8.46 23.40
CA GLY A 7 -7.37 -7.26 23.87
C GLY A 7 -8.22 -6.69 22.75
N ALA A 8 -9.50 -6.44 23.02
CA ALA A 8 -10.35 -5.73 22.08
C ALA A 8 -9.85 -4.28 21.97
N ILE A 9 -9.34 -3.91 20.80
CA ILE A 9 -8.95 -2.52 20.51
C ILE A 9 -10.10 -1.80 19.80
N ASN A 10 -10.33 -0.55 20.18
CA ASN A 10 -11.30 0.32 19.52
C ASN A 10 -10.63 1.05 18.36
N PHE A 11 -11.22 0.95 17.16
CA PHE A 11 -10.77 1.67 15.97
C PHE A 11 -11.87 2.65 15.54
N ASN A 12 -11.57 3.94 15.60
CA ASN A 12 -12.48 5.01 15.20
C ASN A 12 -12.03 5.59 13.85
N ILE A 13 -12.94 5.61 12.87
CA ILE A 13 -12.68 6.15 11.53
C ILE A 13 -13.55 7.39 11.35
N ARG A 14 -12.93 8.53 11.03
CA ARG A 14 -13.66 9.71 10.56
C ARG A 14 -14.08 9.50 9.12
N MET A 15 -15.34 9.82 8.81
CA MET A 15 -15.89 9.72 7.46
C MET A 15 -16.88 10.84 7.21
N ASP A 16 -17.00 11.23 5.94
CA ASP A 16 -17.99 12.21 5.50
C ASP A 16 -19.40 11.61 5.51
N GLU A 17 -20.40 12.47 5.77
CA GLU A 17 -21.80 12.06 5.83
C GLU A 17 -22.28 11.43 4.51
N SER A 18 -21.89 12.02 3.38
CA SER A 18 -22.23 11.49 2.05
C SER A 18 -21.61 10.11 1.76
N LEU A 19 -20.47 9.77 2.37
CA LEU A 19 -19.89 8.43 2.25
C LEU A 19 -20.68 7.42 3.07
N LYS A 20 -21.07 7.80 4.29
CA LYS A 20 -21.89 6.97 5.17
C LYS A 20 -23.23 6.63 4.51
N GLU A 21 -23.95 7.63 4.01
CA GLU A 21 -25.27 7.45 3.38
C GLU A 21 -25.23 6.54 2.16
N ARG A 22 -24.14 6.56 1.38
CA ARG A 22 -23.99 5.68 0.21
C ARG A 22 -23.52 4.27 0.56
N ALA A 23 -22.63 4.13 1.54
CA ALA A 23 -21.98 2.85 1.83
C ALA A 23 -22.82 1.97 2.78
N PHE A 24 -23.47 2.54 3.78
CA PHE A 24 -24.12 1.76 4.84
C PHE A 24 -25.31 0.93 4.32
N PRO A 25 -26.21 1.47 3.48
CA PRO A 25 -27.30 0.67 2.92
C PRO A 25 -26.82 -0.50 2.08
N VAL A 26 -25.69 -0.35 1.37
CA VAL A 26 -25.09 -1.44 0.60
C VAL A 26 -24.61 -2.53 1.55
N ILE A 27 -23.85 -2.18 2.58
CA ILE A 27 -23.37 -3.13 3.59
C ILE A 27 -24.54 -3.86 4.27
N GLU A 28 -25.57 -3.11 4.68
CA GLU A 28 -26.77 -3.65 5.33
C GLU A 28 -27.58 -4.56 4.41
N SER A 29 -27.61 -4.29 3.10
CA SER A 29 -28.28 -5.17 2.12
C SER A 29 -27.65 -6.56 2.02
N TYR A 30 -26.39 -6.71 2.42
CA TYR A 30 -25.73 -8.01 2.58
C TYR A 30 -25.95 -8.64 3.97
N GLY A 31 -26.81 -8.06 4.82
CA GLY A 31 -27.15 -8.59 6.14
C GLY A 31 -26.04 -8.42 7.18
N MET A 32 -25.17 -7.43 7.01
CA MET A 32 -24.03 -7.19 7.89
C MET A 32 -23.99 -5.75 8.39
N THR A 33 -23.29 -5.54 9.51
CA THR A 33 -23.01 -4.21 10.05
C THR A 33 -21.75 -3.62 9.43
N PRO A 34 -21.60 -2.27 9.38
CA PRO A 34 -20.36 -1.61 8.93
C PRO A 34 -19.11 -2.10 9.66
N ALA A 35 -19.20 -2.35 10.97
CA ALA A 35 -18.08 -2.86 11.75
C ALA A 35 -17.67 -4.27 11.32
N GLN A 36 -18.62 -5.15 10.94
CA GLN A 36 -18.31 -6.46 10.39
C GLN A 36 -17.63 -6.36 9.02
N ALA A 37 -18.11 -5.49 8.14
CA ALA A 37 -17.50 -5.27 6.84
C ALA A 37 -16.05 -4.79 6.95
N VAL A 38 -15.77 -3.83 7.84
CA VAL A 38 -14.41 -3.33 8.11
C VAL A 38 -13.50 -4.43 8.69
N LYS A 39 -14.01 -5.29 9.58
CA LYS A 39 -13.25 -6.45 10.08
C LYS A 39 -12.91 -7.44 8.96
N LEU A 40 -13.85 -7.74 8.07
CA LEU A 40 -13.61 -8.60 6.91
C LEU A 40 -12.55 -8.00 5.98
N PHE A 41 -12.60 -6.69 5.74
CA PHE A 41 -11.58 -5.98 4.97
C PHE A 41 -10.18 -6.14 5.59
N PHE A 42 -10.03 -5.94 6.90
CA PHE A 42 -8.74 -6.14 7.56
C PHE A 42 -8.27 -7.60 7.57
N ASN A 43 -9.20 -8.55 7.76
CA ASN A 43 -8.87 -9.98 7.67
C ASN A 43 -8.37 -10.34 6.28
N GLN A 44 -8.97 -9.77 5.23
CA GLN A 44 -8.51 -9.99 3.87
C GLN A 44 -7.09 -9.45 3.67
N ILE A 45 -6.80 -8.23 4.15
CA ILE A 45 -5.45 -7.67 4.10
C ILE A 45 -4.45 -8.56 4.83
N ALA A 46 -4.79 -9.02 6.04
CA ALA A 46 -3.93 -9.90 6.81
C ALA A 46 -3.68 -11.25 6.10
N ALA A 47 -4.71 -11.80 5.46
CA ALA A 47 -4.62 -13.08 4.76
C ALA A 47 -3.83 -12.98 3.44
N THR A 48 -4.01 -11.92 2.67
CA THR A 48 -3.39 -11.78 1.34
C THR A 48 -2.12 -10.95 1.33
N GLN A 49 -1.81 -10.25 2.44
CA GLN A 49 -0.73 -9.26 2.53
C GLN A 49 -0.84 -8.17 1.44
N THR A 50 -2.06 -7.93 0.95
CA THR A 50 -2.35 -6.95 -0.11
C THR A 50 -3.60 -6.16 0.22
N ILE A 51 -3.71 -4.92 -0.28
CA ILE A 51 -4.94 -4.13 -0.11
C ILE A 51 -5.96 -4.57 -1.18
N PRO A 52 -7.12 -5.13 -0.79
CA PRO A 52 -8.09 -5.72 -1.73
C PRO A 52 -8.99 -4.65 -2.36
N LEU A 53 -8.38 -3.59 -2.91
CA LEU A 53 -9.06 -2.54 -3.65
C LEU A 53 -8.53 -2.52 -5.07
N SER A 54 -9.41 -2.27 -6.05
CA SER A 54 -8.96 -1.97 -7.40
C SER A 54 -8.40 -0.56 -7.43
N PHE A 55 -7.10 -0.44 -7.66
CA PHE A 55 -6.44 0.85 -7.90
C PHE A 55 -6.43 1.23 -9.38
N GLU A 56 -7.19 0.55 -10.26
CA GLU A 56 -7.13 0.75 -11.71
C GLU A 56 -7.38 2.20 -12.15
N HIS A 57 -8.14 2.98 -11.38
CA HIS A 57 -8.33 4.41 -11.64
C HIS A 57 -7.07 5.27 -11.39
N ASN A 58 -6.16 4.82 -10.52
CA ASN A 58 -4.94 5.53 -10.10
C ASN A 58 -3.64 4.74 -10.33
N ALA A 59 -3.69 3.55 -10.94
CA ALA A 59 -2.57 2.61 -11.05
C ALA A 59 -1.37 3.17 -11.84
N ARG A 60 -1.57 4.27 -12.57
CA ARG A 60 -0.53 4.97 -13.32
C ARG A 60 0.05 6.20 -12.61
N ILE A 61 -0.40 6.51 -11.40
CA ILE A 61 0.07 7.68 -10.65
C ILE A 61 0.92 7.17 -9.48
N PRO A 62 2.26 7.19 -9.63
CA PRO A 62 3.15 6.88 -8.53
C PRO A 62 2.86 7.80 -7.34
N ASN A 63 3.04 7.26 -6.13
CA ASN A 63 3.02 8.06 -4.92
C ASN A 63 4.14 9.13 -4.97
N ILE A 64 4.09 10.10 -4.05
CA ILE A 64 5.02 11.25 -4.06
C ILE A 64 6.48 10.79 -3.99
N ALA A 65 6.79 9.76 -3.19
CA ALA A 65 8.15 9.27 -3.04
C ALA A 65 8.67 8.67 -4.36
N THR A 66 7.89 7.79 -4.99
CA THR A 66 8.25 7.19 -6.28
C THR A 66 8.36 8.24 -7.37
N ARG A 67 7.48 9.25 -7.39
CA ARG A 67 7.55 10.34 -8.38
C ARG A 67 8.84 11.15 -8.25
N ARG A 68 9.24 11.49 -7.02
CA ARG A 68 10.51 12.19 -6.76
C ARG A 68 11.72 11.36 -7.18
N ALA A 69 11.72 10.07 -6.88
CA ALA A 69 12.79 9.17 -7.30
C ALA A 69 12.93 9.10 -8.83
N ILE A 70 11.81 9.10 -9.56
CA ILE A 70 11.83 9.15 -11.04
C ILE A 70 12.39 10.49 -11.54
N GLU A 71 11.94 11.61 -10.98
CA GLU A 71 12.42 12.96 -11.35
C GLU A 71 13.93 13.11 -11.09
N GLU A 72 14.42 12.60 -9.96
CA GLU A 72 15.84 12.58 -9.61
C GLU A 72 16.64 11.70 -10.59
N ALA A 73 16.18 10.48 -10.85
CA ALA A 73 16.83 9.57 -11.80
C ALA A 73 16.87 10.17 -13.22
N GLU A 74 15.82 10.84 -13.69
CA GLU A 74 15.82 11.53 -14.98
C GLU A 74 16.80 12.72 -15.02
N ALA A 75 16.90 13.48 -13.93
CA ALA A 75 17.84 14.59 -13.83
C ALA A 75 19.30 14.09 -13.85
N ASP A 76 19.56 13.00 -13.13
CA ASP A 76 20.88 12.35 -13.09
C ASP A 76 21.24 11.72 -14.43
N TRP A 77 20.26 11.13 -15.12
CA TRP A 77 20.46 10.61 -16.47
C TRP A 77 20.87 11.72 -17.44
N LYS A 78 20.14 12.85 -17.45
CA LYS A 78 20.44 14.02 -18.29
C LYS A 78 21.79 14.65 -17.93
N ALA A 79 22.18 14.61 -16.66
CA ALA A 79 23.44 15.13 -16.18
C ALA A 79 24.62 14.14 -16.36
N GLY A 80 24.38 12.92 -16.84
CA GLY A 80 25.40 11.88 -16.97
C GLY A 80 25.95 11.37 -15.64
N ARG A 81 25.18 11.51 -14.55
CA ARG A 81 25.55 11.07 -13.20
C ARG A 81 25.17 9.62 -12.91
N LEU A 82 24.34 9.00 -13.76
CA LEU A 82 23.97 7.59 -13.60
C LEU A 82 25.14 6.68 -13.97
N LYS A 83 25.44 5.74 -13.06
CA LYS A 83 26.39 4.65 -13.30
C LYS A 83 25.79 3.68 -14.31
N ALA A 84 26.51 3.44 -15.40
CA ALA A 84 26.17 2.41 -16.37
C ALA A 84 27.05 1.19 -16.12
N TYR A 85 26.46 0.00 -16.18
CA TYR A 85 27.17 -1.26 -16.01
C TYR A 85 27.31 -1.97 -17.35
N SER A 86 28.43 -2.65 -17.53
CA SER A 86 28.74 -3.37 -18.75
C SER A 86 28.28 -4.83 -18.73
N SER A 87 27.93 -5.34 -17.55
CA SER A 87 27.45 -6.71 -17.33
C SER A 87 26.49 -6.77 -16.13
N LEU A 88 25.65 -7.81 -16.11
CA LEU A 88 24.72 -8.07 -14.99
C LEU A 88 25.49 -8.31 -13.68
N GLU A 89 26.61 -9.03 -13.73
CA GLU A 89 27.44 -9.36 -12.57
C GLU A 89 28.04 -8.12 -11.90
N GLU A 90 28.43 -7.12 -12.69
CA GLU A 90 28.92 -5.82 -12.19
C GLU A 90 27.81 -5.03 -11.47
N MET A 91 26.58 -5.07 -12.01
CA MET A 91 25.42 -4.43 -11.40
C MET A 91 25.02 -5.11 -10.09
N GLU A 92 24.97 -6.44 -10.07
CA GLU A 92 24.60 -7.23 -8.89
C GLU A 92 25.57 -6.99 -7.73
N LYS A 93 26.88 -6.94 -8.02
CA LYS A 93 27.90 -6.66 -7.01
C LYS A 93 27.71 -5.29 -6.37
N ASP A 94 27.41 -4.27 -7.19
CA ASP A 94 27.20 -2.90 -6.71
C ASP A 94 25.92 -2.76 -5.87
N ILE A 95 24.86 -3.51 -6.23
CA ILE A 95 23.61 -3.56 -5.45
C ILE A 95 23.86 -4.21 -4.09
N GLN A 96 24.61 -5.31 -4.04
CA GLN A 96 24.94 -6.00 -2.78
C GLN A 96 25.80 -5.14 -1.85
N GLU A 97 26.77 -4.40 -2.38
CA GLU A 97 27.60 -3.45 -1.62
C GLU A 97 26.80 -2.23 -1.12
N PHE A 98 25.64 -1.93 -1.72
CA PHE A 98 24.75 -0.83 -1.29
C PHE A 98 23.81 -1.23 -0.13
N GLU A 99 23.61 -2.54 0.11
CA GLU A 99 22.79 -3.05 1.21
C GLU A 99 23.57 -3.25 2.52
N GLU A 100 24.92 -3.18 2.51
CA GLU A 100 25.81 -3.17 3.69
C GLU A 100 26.07 -1.75 4.25
#